data_AF-A0A809QFJ4-F1
#
_entry.id   AF-A0A809QFJ4-F1
#
_cell.length_a   1.000
_cell.length_b   1.000
_cell.length_c   1.000
_cell.angle_alpha   90.00
_cell.angle_beta   90.00
_cell.angle_gamma   90.00
#
_symmetry.space_group_name_H-M   'P 1'
#
loop_
_entity.id
_entity.type
_entity.pdbx_description
1 polymer ?
#
loop_
_entity_poly.entity_id
_entity_poly.type
_entity_poly.pdbx_seq_one_letter_code
_entity_poly.pdbx_strand_id
1 'polypeptide(L)'
;MLSKLKQKYQMMRAKNIVQYSDYRRQLVEIPNAVFLHWQAKAKYEFPGIPSDAVFFARAAEGLMMFFSCVSRSKQACALPSKAADSIWHAWNSWSSISLDNFCCKHFGSTIPHVEAENMASDMDAALANCLVTAQRVDGIWPGKPALPRLFALDSKLHMPHGYAYFATTSRIGFQNMNARGTGEGKSTYPESFGAAQLLAAGLITTLAYEEMIKKQAQAANTGSSCGGGSSCGSSSGDSGGCDGGGSSCGSSCGGGCGGGCGS
;
A
#
# COMPACT_ATOMS: atom_id res chain seq x y z
N MET A 1 -13.58 21.74 28.09
CA MET A 1 -14.63 20.70 27.94
C MET A 1 -14.51 19.93 26.63
N LEU A 2 -14.33 20.62 25.49
CA LEU A 2 -14.17 20.02 24.15
C LEU A 2 -12.97 19.06 24.01
N SER A 3 -11.81 19.37 24.63
CA SER A 3 -10.62 18.51 24.59
C SER A 3 -10.84 17.13 25.24
N LYS A 4 -11.52 17.09 26.39
CA LYS A 4 -11.88 15.86 27.10
C LYS A 4 -12.86 15.00 26.29
N LEU A 5 -13.82 15.62 25.60
CA LEU A 5 -14.76 14.94 24.71
C LEU A 5 -14.04 14.34 23.50
N LYS A 6 -13.16 15.11 22.85
CA LYS A 6 -12.32 14.62 21.73
C LYS A 6 -11.46 13.43 22.15
N GLN A 7 -10.83 13.49 23.32
CA GLN A 7 -10.02 12.39 23.84
C GLN A 7 -10.86 11.13 24.11
N LYS A 8 -12.01 11.26 24.77
CA LYS A 8 -12.94 10.15 25.00
C LYS A 8 -13.40 9.50 23.68
N TYR A 9 -13.70 10.33 22.68
CA TYR A 9 -14.09 9.86 21.35
C TYR A 9 -12.96 9.06 20.67
N GLN A 10 -11.72 9.55 20.70
CA GLN A 10 -10.58 8.80 20.15
C GLN A 10 -10.33 7.49 20.89
N MET A 11 -10.45 7.47 22.21
CA MET A 11 -10.32 6.23 22.99
C MET A 11 -11.41 5.21 22.64
N MET A 12 -12.66 5.66 22.44
CA MET A 12 -13.75 4.78 22.02
C MET A 12 -13.52 4.21 20.61
N ARG A 13 -13.06 5.05 19.67
CA ARG A 13 -12.69 4.58 18.33
C ARG A 13 -11.53 3.58 18.36
N ALA A 14 -10.49 3.84 19.16
CA ALA A 14 -9.37 2.93 19.33
C ALA A 14 -9.84 1.57 19.87
N LYS A 15 -10.74 1.57 20.85
CA LYS A 15 -11.37 0.33 21.36
C LYS A 15 -12.13 -0.43 20.28
N ASN A 16 -12.91 0.27 19.45
CA ASN A 16 -13.62 -0.36 18.33
C ASN A 16 -12.64 -1.00 17.33
N ILE A 17 -11.53 -0.34 17.02
CA ILE A 17 -10.49 -0.88 16.15
C ILE A 17 -9.94 -2.20 16.70
N VAL A 18 -9.60 -2.22 18.00
CA VAL A 18 -9.12 -3.44 18.67
C VAL A 18 -10.19 -4.53 18.69
N GLN A 19 -11.46 -4.17 18.92
CA GLN A 19 -12.56 -5.12 19.02
C GLN A 19 -12.85 -5.85 17.70
N TYR A 20 -12.76 -5.15 16.57
CA TYR A 20 -13.05 -5.69 15.24
C TYR A 20 -11.80 -6.16 14.48
N SER A 21 -10.63 -6.15 15.11
CA SER A 21 -9.40 -6.66 14.51
C SER A 21 -9.33 -8.18 14.59
N ASP A 22 -8.77 -8.81 13.56
CA ASP A 22 -8.41 -10.23 13.56
C ASP A 22 -7.38 -10.56 14.67
N TYR A 23 -6.62 -9.55 15.11
CA TYR A 23 -5.60 -9.64 16.15
C TYR A 23 -6.09 -9.16 17.52
N ARG A 24 -7.42 -9.16 17.77
CA ARG A 24 -8.01 -8.68 19.03
C ARG A 24 -7.33 -9.25 20.28
N ARG A 25 -7.05 -10.57 20.29
CA ARG A 25 -6.47 -11.24 21.47
C ARG A 25 -5.08 -10.68 21.79
N GLN A 26 -4.27 -10.50 20.76
CA GLN A 26 -2.93 -9.92 20.84
C GLN A 26 -3.00 -8.46 21.28
N LEU A 27 -3.85 -7.66 20.63
CA LEU A 27 -3.96 -6.23 20.87
C LEU A 27 -4.44 -5.87 22.28
N VAL A 28 -5.35 -6.65 22.87
CA VAL A 28 -5.84 -6.44 24.25
C VAL A 28 -4.74 -6.72 25.29
N GLU A 29 -3.80 -7.60 24.96
CA GLU A 29 -2.70 -7.96 25.86
C GLU A 29 -1.48 -7.05 25.74
N ILE A 30 -1.48 -6.09 24.81
CA ILE A 30 -0.42 -5.08 24.74
C ILE A 30 -0.46 -4.24 26.03
N PRO A 31 0.64 -4.18 26.82
CA PRO A 31 0.65 -3.40 28.04
C PRO A 31 0.38 -1.92 27.78
N ASN A 32 -0.49 -1.30 28.58
CA ASN A 32 -0.78 0.14 28.46
C ASN A 32 0.48 1.02 28.64
N ALA A 33 1.51 0.50 29.34
CA ALA A 33 2.81 1.15 29.45
C ALA A 33 3.50 1.34 28.10
N VAL A 34 3.31 0.43 27.12
CA VAL A 34 3.84 0.56 25.76
C VAL A 34 3.23 1.77 25.07
N PHE A 35 1.91 1.96 25.18
CA PHE A 35 1.23 3.13 24.61
C PHE A 35 1.75 4.44 25.20
N LEU A 36 1.90 4.51 26.53
CA LEU A 36 2.42 5.71 27.20
C LEU A 36 3.87 6.00 26.81
N HIS A 37 4.70 4.96 26.72
CA HIS A 37 6.09 5.09 26.31
C HIS A 37 6.21 5.54 24.85
N TRP A 38 5.47 4.90 23.94
CA TRP A 38 5.38 5.28 22.53
C TRP A 38 4.91 6.73 22.37
N GLN A 39 3.85 7.14 23.07
CA GLN A 39 3.35 8.52 23.00
C GLN A 39 4.39 9.55 23.45
N ALA A 40 5.23 9.19 24.43
CA ALA A 40 6.31 10.06 24.90
C ALA A 40 7.49 10.12 23.93
N LYS A 41 7.86 9.00 23.30
CA LYS A 41 9.13 8.83 22.58
C LYS A 41 9.04 8.86 21.06
N ALA A 42 7.94 8.40 20.46
CA ALA A 42 7.85 8.17 19.02
C ALA A 42 8.15 9.42 18.18
N LYS A 43 7.77 10.61 18.65
CA LYS A 43 8.01 11.88 17.94
C LYS A 43 9.49 12.26 17.77
N TYR A 44 10.39 11.71 18.60
CA TYR A 44 11.82 12.01 18.50
C TYR A 44 12.47 11.24 17.36
N GLU A 45 11.98 10.03 17.09
CA GLU A 45 12.46 9.14 16.04
C GLU A 45 11.67 9.29 14.74
N PHE A 46 10.37 9.58 14.85
CA PHE A 46 9.44 9.78 13.75
C PHE A 46 8.83 11.20 13.83
N PRO A 47 9.53 12.22 13.29
CA PRO A 47 9.04 13.59 13.31
C PRO A 47 7.65 13.73 12.68
N GLY A 48 6.74 14.39 13.39
CA GLY A 48 5.37 14.65 12.92
C GLY A 48 4.38 13.51 13.12
N ILE A 49 4.79 12.36 13.68
CA ILE A 49 3.90 11.21 13.89
C ILE A 49 2.66 11.60 14.74
N PRO A 50 1.44 11.23 14.31
CA PRO A 50 0.25 11.35 15.15
C PRO A 50 0.39 10.47 16.39
N SER A 51 0.15 11.04 17.57
CA SER A 51 0.36 10.37 18.87
C SER A 51 -0.94 10.03 19.59
N ASP A 52 -2.05 9.93 18.85
CA ASP A 52 -3.36 9.60 19.39
C ASP A 52 -3.62 8.08 19.46
N ALA A 53 -4.63 7.70 20.24
CA ALA A 53 -4.96 6.31 20.50
C ALA A 53 -5.45 5.55 19.25
N VAL A 54 -6.08 6.24 18.28
CA VAL A 54 -6.53 5.60 17.04
C VAL A 54 -5.35 5.26 16.16
N PHE A 55 -4.38 6.18 16.03
CA PHE A 55 -3.14 5.92 15.32
C PHE A 55 -2.41 4.73 15.95
N PHE A 56 -2.20 4.75 17.27
CA PHE A 56 -1.56 3.65 17.98
C PHE A 56 -2.26 2.30 17.74
N ALA A 57 -3.59 2.24 17.87
CA ALA A 57 -4.33 0.99 17.67
C ALA A 57 -4.16 0.41 16.27
N ARG A 58 -4.13 1.26 15.22
CA ARG A 58 -3.91 0.82 13.83
C ARG A 58 -2.47 0.42 13.55
N ALA A 59 -1.51 1.19 14.06
CA ALA A 59 -0.11 0.84 13.93
C ALA A 59 0.22 -0.45 14.69
N ALA A 60 -0.39 -0.68 15.86
CA ALA A 60 -0.22 -1.90 16.65
C ALA A 60 -0.82 -3.11 15.92
N GLU A 61 -2.00 -2.95 15.30
CA GLU A 61 -2.57 -3.95 14.40
C GLU A 61 -1.62 -4.25 13.24
N GLY A 62 -0.99 -3.23 12.68
CA GLY A 62 0.14 -3.33 11.74
C GLY A 62 1.26 -4.25 12.21
N LEU A 63 1.75 -3.99 13.41
CA LEU A 63 2.82 -4.79 14.01
C LEU A 63 2.40 -6.25 14.21
N MET A 64 1.16 -6.51 14.60
CA MET A 64 0.64 -7.89 14.73
C MET A 64 0.55 -8.59 13.37
N MET A 65 0.15 -7.87 12.31
CA MET A 65 0.18 -8.41 10.94
C MET A 65 1.60 -8.79 10.52
N PHE A 66 2.60 -7.99 10.88
CA PHE A 66 4.00 -8.29 10.59
C PHE A 66 4.50 -9.52 11.35
N PHE A 67 4.28 -9.60 12.67
CA PHE A 67 4.65 -10.78 13.46
C PHE A 67 3.97 -12.06 12.97
N SER A 68 2.71 -11.96 12.52
CA SER A 68 2.02 -13.04 11.83
C SER A 68 2.75 -13.48 10.56
N CYS A 69 3.22 -12.54 9.74
CA CYS A 69 4.02 -12.85 8.55
C CYS A 69 5.33 -13.55 8.91
N VAL A 70 6.06 -13.07 9.92
CA VAL A 70 7.30 -13.71 10.39
C VAL A 70 7.03 -15.13 10.86
N SER A 71 6.01 -15.35 11.70
CA SER A 71 5.68 -16.69 12.24
C SER A 71 5.28 -17.72 11.19
N ARG A 72 4.76 -17.28 10.03
CA ARG A 72 4.31 -18.13 8.92
C ARG A 72 5.38 -18.34 7.86
N SER A 73 6.46 -17.57 7.91
CA SER A 73 7.55 -17.62 6.94
C SER A 73 8.71 -18.45 7.49
N LYS A 74 9.40 -19.17 6.59
CA LYS A 74 10.69 -19.80 6.89
C LYS A 74 11.88 -18.92 6.51
N GLN A 75 11.62 -17.84 5.77
CA GLN A 75 12.61 -16.87 5.31
C GLN A 75 12.46 -15.56 6.10
N ALA A 76 13.50 -14.72 6.09
CA ALA A 76 13.47 -13.41 6.73
C ALA A 76 12.37 -12.51 6.13
N CYS A 77 11.70 -11.73 6.98
CA CYS A 77 10.70 -10.74 6.57
C CYS A 77 11.16 -9.36 7.03
N ALA A 78 11.14 -8.38 6.13
CA ALA A 78 11.35 -6.98 6.47
C ALA A 78 10.01 -6.28 6.69
N LEU A 79 9.95 -5.37 7.67
CA LEU A 79 8.74 -4.62 8.01
C LEU A 79 8.52 -3.47 7.01
N PRO A 80 7.39 -3.42 6.26
CA PRO A 80 7.18 -2.42 5.22
C PRO A 80 6.43 -1.16 5.72
N SER A 81 6.39 -0.88 7.03
CA SER A 81 5.60 0.22 7.58
C SER A 81 6.31 0.91 8.74
N LYS A 82 6.59 2.21 8.59
CA LYS A 82 7.18 3.03 9.66
C LYS A 82 6.21 3.26 10.81
N ALA A 83 4.90 3.27 10.53
CA ALA A 83 3.90 3.39 11.59
C ALA A 83 3.97 2.19 12.54
N ALA A 84 3.99 0.97 12.01
CA ALA A 84 4.16 -0.25 12.82
C ALA A 84 5.54 -0.30 13.50
N ASP A 85 6.57 0.12 12.78
CA ASP A 85 7.95 0.13 13.27
C ASP A 85 8.11 1.05 14.50
N SER A 86 7.45 2.21 14.49
CA SER A 86 7.45 3.12 15.63
C SER A 86 6.99 2.48 16.94
N ILE A 87 6.05 1.55 16.88
CA ILE A 87 5.58 0.82 18.06
C ILE A 87 6.57 -0.27 18.44
N TRP A 88 7.19 -0.93 17.47
CA TRP A 88 8.19 -1.94 17.73
C TRP A 88 9.42 -1.34 18.43
N HIS A 89 9.94 -0.22 17.93
CA HIS A 89 11.02 0.54 18.56
C HIS A 89 10.64 0.96 19.99
N ALA A 90 9.47 1.55 20.18
CA ALA A 90 9.01 1.98 21.50
C ALA A 90 8.84 0.81 22.47
N TRP A 91 8.33 -0.33 22.02
CA TRP A 91 8.15 -1.51 22.88
C TRP A 91 9.50 -2.13 23.24
N ASN A 92 10.39 -2.30 22.25
CA ASN A 92 11.72 -2.85 22.48
C ASN A 92 12.55 -1.96 23.44
N SER A 93 12.49 -0.64 23.25
CA SER A 93 13.15 0.33 24.13
C SER A 93 12.58 0.34 25.54
N TRP A 94 11.26 0.17 25.69
CA TRP A 94 10.61 0.09 27.00
C TRP A 94 10.95 -1.21 27.73
N SER A 95 10.80 -2.35 27.06
CA SER A 95 11.11 -3.67 27.62
C SER A 95 11.15 -4.74 26.52
N SER A 96 12.36 -5.03 26.03
CA SER A 96 12.64 -6.12 25.10
C SER A 96 12.16 -7.48 25.63
N ILE A 97 12.35 -7.76 26.92
CA ILE A 97 11.87 -8.99 27.57
C ILE A 97 10.34 -9.12 27.49
N SER A 98 9.60 -8.03 27.70
CA SER A 98 8.13 -8.07 27.60
C SER A 98 7.67 -8.34 26.16
N LEU A 99 8.40 -7.80 25.18
CA LEU A 99 8.15 -8.00 23.77
C LEU A 99 8.45 -9.44 23.35
N ASP A 100 9.58 -10.01 23.79
CA ASP A 100 9.96 -11.39 23.53
C ASP A 100 8.92 -12.37 24.10
N ASN A 101 8.52 -12.17 25.36
CA ASN A 101 7.48 -12.99 25.98
C ASN A 101 6.15 -12.89 25.23
N PHE A 102 5.79 -11.69 24.76
CA PHE A 102 4.59 -11.48 23.96
C PHE A 102 4.68 -12.20 22.61
N CYS A 103 5.81 -12.10 21.92
CA CYS A 103 6.06 -12.77 20.66
C CYS A 103 6.03 -14.30 20.81
N CYS A 104 6.71 -14.85 21.82
CA CYS A 104 6.64 -16.28 22.14
C CYS A 104 5.21 -16.74 22.41
N LYS A 105 4.45 -15.99 23.21
CA LYS A 105 3.08 -16.36 23.59
C LYS A 105 2.12 -16.38 22.40
N HIS A 106 2.18 -15.38 21.51
CA HIS A 106 1.18 -15.18 20.46
C HIS A 106 1.61 -15.65 19.07
N PHE A 107 2.91 -15.73 18.82
CA PHE A 107 3.49 -16.03 17.51
C PHE A 107 4.45 -17.24 17.54
N GLY A 108 4.68 -17.83 18.72
CA GLY A 108 5.39 -19.10 18.89
C GLY A 108 6.91 -19.01 18.96
N SER A 109 7.49 -17.83 18.71
CA SER A 109 8.94 -17.60 18.81
C SER A 109 9.25 -16.16 19.19
N THR A 110 10.46 -15.91 19.67
CA THR A 110 11.01 -14.56 19.78
C THR A 110 11.22 -14.00 18.37
N ILE A 111 10.95 -12.71 18.19
CA ILE A 111 11.16 -12.01 16.92
C ILE A 111 12.09 -10.83 17.23
N PRO A 112 13.41 -10.98 17.06
CA PRO A 112 14.36 -9.92 17.36
C PRO A 112 14.11 -8.74 16.42
N HIS A 113 14.14 -7.53 16.97
CA HIS A 113 14.21 -6.33 16.15
C HIS A 113 15.64 -6.21 15.61
N VAL A 114 15.76 -6.15 14.29
CA VAL A 114 17.03 -6.04 13.58
C VAL A 114 16.95 -4.84 12.65
N GLU A 115 17.81 -3.86 12.89
CA GLU A 115 17.94 -2.69 12.02
C GLU A 115 18.26 -3.11 10.58
N ALA A 116 17.77 -2.35 9.61
CA ALA A 116 17.94 -2.67 8.19
C ALA A 116 19.42 -2.86 7.79
N GLU A 117 20.32 -2.06 8.39
CA GLU A 117 21.77 -2.11 8.14
C GLU A 117 22.41 -3.42 8.64
N ASN A 118 21.78 -4.09 9.60
CA ASN A 118 22.30 -5.30 10.26
C ASN A 118 21.60 -6.58 9.77
N MET A 119 20.69 -6.48 8.80
CA MET A 119 20.05 -7.66 8.23
C MET A 119 21.05 -8.45 7.38
N ALA A 120 21.23 -9.74 7.70
CA ALA A 120 22.10 -10.64 6.95
C ALA A 120 21.57 -10.98 5.54
N SER A 121 20.28 -10.81 5.31
CA SER A 121 19.62 -11.01 4.02
C SER A 121 19.44 -9.68 3.29
N ASP A 122 19.47 -9.73 1.96
CA ASP A 122 19.07 -8.60 1.12
C ASP A 122 17.69 -8.07 1.54
N MET A 123 17.63 -6.78 1.89
CA MET A 123 16.42 -6.10 2.38
C MET A 123 15.28 -6.21 1.37
N ASP A 124 15.61 -6.13 0.08
CA ASP A 124 14.62 -6.22 -1.00
C ASP A 124 14.02 -7.63 -1.10
N ALA A 125 14.82 -8.67 -0.84
CA ALA A 125 14.34 -10.05 -0.79
C ALA A 125 13.48 -10.31 0.45
N ALA A 126 13.88 -9.78 1.62
CA ALA A 126 13.11 -9.88 2.85
C ALA A 126 11.76 -9.12 2.75
N LEU A 127 11.73 -7.98 2.06
CA LEU A 127 10.50 -7.26 1.74
C LEU A 127 9.61 -8.06 0.79
N ALA A 128 10.18 -8.69 -0.24
CA ALA A 128 9.42 -9.51 -1.20
C ALA A 128 8.79 -10.74 -0.52
N ASN A 129 9.53 -11.38 0.38
CA ASN A 129 8.99 -12.48 1.19
C ASN A 129 7.86 -12.01 2.13
N CYS A 130 8.04 -10.86 2.80
CA CYS A 130 7.01 -10.25 3.63
C CYS A 130 5.76 -9.92 2.80
N LEU A 131 5.92 -9.39 1.58
CA LEU A 131 4.83 -9.08 0.65
C LEU A 131 4.00 -10.31 0.31
N VAL A 132 4.64 -11.38 -0.16
CA VAL A 132 3.94 -12.60 -0.54
C VAL A 132 3.26 -13.26 0.67
N THR A 133 3.92 -13.24 1.82
CA THR A 133 3.34 -13.80 3.05
C THR A 133 2.13 -12.98 3.50
N ALA A 134 2.22 -11.65 3.47
CA ALA A 134 1.11 -10.75 3.78
C ALA A 134 -0.06 -10.92 2.79
N GLN A 135 0.21 -11.12 1.50
CA GLN A 135 -0.83 -11.44 0.51
C GLN A 135 -1.58 -12.72 0.90
N ARG A 136 -0.86 -13.80 1.25
CA ARG A 136 -1.48 -15.07 1.69
C ARG A 136 -2.32 -14.88 2.94
N VAL A 137 -1.83 -14.09 3.91
CA VAL A 137 -2.56 -13.80 5.16
C VAL A 137 -3.86 -13.06 4.88
N ASP A 138 -3.85 -12.10 3.96
CA ASP A 138 -5.02 -11.31 3.57
C ASP A 138 -5.95 -12.03 2.57
N GLY A 139 -5.69 -13.30 2.25
CA GLY A 139 -6.46 -14.06 1.25
C GLY A 139 -6.27 -13.58 -0.18
N ILE A 140 -5.25 -12.76 -0.44
CA ILE A 140 -4.84 -12.33 -1.77
C ILE A 140 -4.01 -13.46 -2.39
N TRP A 141 -4.33 -13.80 -3.64
CA TRP A 141 -3.57 -14.81 -4.35
C TRP A 141 -2.12 -14.36 -4.57
N PRO A 142 -1.11 -15.19 -4.23
CA PRO A 142 0.30 -14.82 -4.35
C PRO A 142 0.65 -14.35 -5.76
N GLY A 143 1.31 -13.20 -5.87
CA GLY A 143 1.71 -12.65 -7.17
C GLY A 143 0.62 -11.83 -7.88
N LYS A 144 -0.59 -11.71 -7.32
CA LYS A 144 -1.49 -10.63 -7.77
C LYS A 144 -0.84 -9.28 -7.45
N PRO A 145 -0.94 -8.28 -8.33
CA PRO A 145 -0.56 -6.91 -8.00
C PRO A 145 -1.66 -6.27 -7.17
N ALA A 146 -1.89 -6.81 -5.98
CA ALA A 146 -2.81 -6.28 -5.00
C ALA A 146 -2.04 -6.06 -3.70
N LEU A 147 -2.29 -4.90 -3.09
CA LEU A 147 -1.51 -4.44 -1.95
C LEU A 147 -2.10 -4.98 -0.63
N PRO A 148 -1.32 -5.76 0.16
CA PRO A 148 -1.76 -6.20 1.48
C PRO A 148 -2.01 -5.03 2.43
N ARG A 149 -2.85 -5.25 3.44
CA ARG A 149 -3.19 -4.28 4.49
C ARG A 149 -1.95 -3.70 5.17
N LEU A 150 -0.94 -4.55 5.43
CA LEU A 150 0.31 -4.15 6.05
C LEU A 150 1.10 -3.15 5.21
N PHE A 151 1.21 -3.39 3.89
CA PHE A 151 1.92 -2.49 2.98
C PHE A 151 1.14 -1.19 2.72
N ALA A 152 -0.19 -1.24 2.77
CA ALA A 152 -1.03 -0.05 2.64
C ALA A 152 -1.08 0.83 3.92
N LEU A 153 -0.47 0.39 5.02
CA LEU A 153 -0.70 0.94 6.35
C LEU A 153 -0.24 2.39 6.48
N ASP A 154 0.99 2.69 6.08
CA ASP A 154 1.58 4.04 6.19
C ASP A 154 0.74 5.07 5.41
N SER A 155 0.34 4.74 4.19
CA SER A 155 -0.54 5.59 3.38
C SER A 155 -1.91 5.79 4.03
N LYS A 156 -2.53 4.74 4.58
CA LYS A 156 -3.82 4.85 5.27
C LYS A 156 -3.75 5.73 6.52
N LEU A 157 -2.63 5.70 7.22
CA LEU A 157 -2.41 6.48 8.43
C LEU A 157 -1.84 7.88 8.18
N HIS A 158 -1.53 8.22 6.91
CA HIS A 158 -0.81 9.44 6.56
C HIS A 158 0.48 9.56 7.37
N MET A 159 1.24 8.45 7.47
CA MET A 159 2.48 8.41 8.22
C MET A 159 3.50 9.37 7.62
N PRO A 160 3.94 10.41 8.34
CA PRO A 160 4.98 11.31 7.86
C PRO A 160 6.26 10.56 7.58
N HIS A 161 6.88 10.85 6.43
CA HIS A 161 8.11 10.18 6.00
C HIS A 161 8.02 8.65 5.90
N GLY A 162 6.80 8.09 5.86
CA GLY A 162 6.53 6.67 5.66
C GLY A 162 6.67 6.23 4.20
N TYR A 163 6.15 5.04 3.91
CA TYR A 163 6.15 4.46 2.56
C TYR A 163 4.75 4.45 1.94
N ALA A 164 4.65 4.94 0.71
CA ALA A 164 3.44 4.84 -0.10
C ALA A 164 3.63 3.76 -1.16
N TYR A 165 3.24 2.54 -0.82
CA TYR A 165 3.18 1.44 -1.79
C TYR A 165 1.94 1.56 -2.68
N PHE A 166 2.09 1.16 -3.93
CA PHE A 166 1.02 1.10 -4.90
C PHE A 166 1.24 -0.10 -5.82
N ALA A 167 0.14 -0.66 -6.30
CA ALA A 167 0.17 -1.76 -7.24
C ALA A 167 -0.27 -1.28 -8.62
N THR A 168 0.54 -1.56 -9.65
CA THR A 168 0.19 -1.37 -11.06
C THR A 168 -0.25 -2.72 -11.64
N THR A 169 -0.72 -2.75 -12.89
CA THR A 169 -1.21 -4.00 -13.52
C THR A 169 -0.18 -5.13 -13.56
N SER A 170 1.12 -4.81 -13.46
CA SER A 170 2.21 -5.78 -13.63
C SER A 170 3.16 -5.88 -12.43
N ARG A 171 3.29 -4.83 -11.61
CA ARG A 171 4.32 -4.71 -10.58
C ARG A 171 3.81 -3.95 -9.36
N ILE A 172 4.48 -4.14 -8.24
CA ILE A 172 4.31 -3.29 -7.05
C ILE A 172 5.48 -2.32 -7.01
N GLY A 173 5.18 -1.06 -6.75
CA GLY A 173 6.16 0.00 -6.55
C GLY A 173 5.90 0.71 -5.23
N PHE A 174 6.83 1.54 -4.84
CA PHE A 174 6.66 2.43 -3.71
C PHE A 174 7.28 3.80 -3.96
N GLN A 175 6.81 4.78 -3.21
CA GLN A 175 7.37 6.12 -3.13
C GLN A 175 7.49 6.53 -1.66
N ASN A 176 8.42 7.42 -1.36
CA ASN A 176 8.52 7.98 -0.03
C ASN A 176 7.36 8.95 0.22
N MET A 177 6.95 9.10 1.47
CA MET A 177 5.95 10.08 1.87
C MET A 177 6.64 11.34 2.39
N ASN A 178 6.02 12.49 2.20
CA ASN A 178 6.52 13.74 2.77
C ASN A 178 6.10 13.91 4.24
N ALA A 179 6.41 15.06 4.83
CA ALA A 179 6.08 15.39 6.22
C ALA A 179 4.56 15.44 6.51
N ARG A 180 3.71 15.54 5.48
CA ARG A 180 2.25 15.50 5.62
C ARG A 180 1.66 14.10 5.48
N GLY A 181 2.51 13.10 5.22
CA GLY A 181 2.05 11.75 4.95
C GLY A 181 1.34 11.62 3.60
N THR A 182 1.75 12.39 2.60
CA THR A 182 1.33 12.19 1.21
C THR A 182 2.50 11.66 0.41
N GLY A 183 2.26 10.67 -0.45
CA GLY A 183 3.33 10.11 -1.29
C GLY A 183 3.84 11.16 -2.29
N GLU A 184 5.16 11.35 -2.30
CA GLU A 184 5.82 12.38 -3.10
C GLU A 184 7.18 11.86 -3.59
N GLY A 185 7.56 12.27 -4.80
CA GLY A 185 8.85 11.94 -5.40
C GLY A 185 8.79 10.78 -6.41
N LYS A 186 9.97 10.21 -6.68
CA LYS A 186 10.15 9.21 -7.73
C LYS A 186 9.62 7.84 -7.27
N SER A 187 8.78 7.23 -8.10
CA SER A 187 8.40 5.83 -7.95
C SER A 187 9.59 4.90 -8.10
N THR A 188 9.82 4.05 -7.11
CA THR A 188 10.82 2.98 -7.12
C THR A 188 10.14 1.63 -7.31
N TYR A 189 10.71 0.79 -8.15
CA TYR A 189 10.22 -0.57 -8.41
C TYR A 189 11.36 -1.55 -8.16
N PRO A 190 11.42 -2.17 -6.96
CA PRO A 190 12.40 -3.19 -6.66
C PRO A 190 12.29 -4.37 -7.63
N GLU A 191 13.45 -4.89 -8.08
CA GLU A 191 13.47 -6.08 -8.92
C GLU A 191 12.96 -7.32 -8.17
N SER A 192 13.10 -7.35 -6.84
CA SER A 192 12.62 -8.43 -5.96
C SER A 192 11.11 -8.63 -6.00
N PHE A 193 10.33 -7.59 -6.35
CA PHE A 193 8.88 -7.68 -6.55
C PHE A 193 8.51 -8.20 -7.95
N GLY A 194 9.49 -8.43 -8.83
CA GLY A 194 9.29 -8.98 -10.16
C GLY A 194 8.85 -10.44 -10.13
N ALA A 195 7.97 -10.84 -11.06
CA ALA A 195 7.45 -12.20 -11.16
C ALA A 195 8.56 -13.27 -11.23
N ALA A 196 9.63 -13.01 -11.98
CA ALA A 196 10.75 -13.94 -12.14
C ALA A 196 11.53 -14.11 -10.83
N GLN A 197 11.77 -13.02 -10.10
CA GLN A 197 12.50 -13.01 -8.84
C GLN A 197 11.69 -13.67 -7.72
N LEU A 198 10.37 -13.43 -7.68
CA LEU A 198 9.47 -14.13 -6.76
C LEU A 198 9.46 -15.64 -7.02
N LEU A 199 9.50 -16.08 -8.28
CA LEU A 199 9.59 -17.50 -8.64
C LEU A 199 10.95 -18.07 -8.24
N ALA A 200 12.04 -17.37 -8.57
CA ALA A 200 13.40 -17.78 -8.22
C ALA A 200 13.62 -17.90 -6.71
N ALA A 201 12.99 -17.02 -5.92
CA ALA A 201 13.01 -17.08 -4.46
C ALA A 201 12.10 -18.18 -3.87
N GLY A 202 11.34 -18.91 -4.70
CA GLY A 202 10.38 -19.94 -4.27
C GLY A 202 9.15 -19.38 -3.56
N LEU A 203 8.88 -18.07 -3.72
CA LEU A 203 7.76 -17.39 -3.06
C LEU A 203 6.44 -17.60 -3.80
N ILE A 204 6.48 -17.80 -5.11
CA ILE A 204 5.30 -18.10 -5.93
C ILE A 204 5.47 -19.43 -6.66
N THR A 205 4.35 -20.07 -7.02
CA THR A 205 4.35 -21.30 -7.81
C THR A 205 4.55 -21.00 -9.30
N THR A 206 4.94 -22.00 -10.09
CA THR A 206 5.06 -21.89 -11.55
C THR A 206 3.73 -21.48 -12.20
N LEU A 207 2.62 -22.04 -11.73
CA LEU A 207 1.27 -21.64 -12.13
C LEU A 207 1.02 -20.14 -11.86
N ALA A 208 1.46 -19.65 -10.69
CA ALA A 208 1.30 -18.24 -10.35
C ALA A 208 2.09 -17.32 -11.26
N TYR A 209 3.33 -17.71 -11.58
CA TYR A 209 4.17 -17.00 -12.53
C TYR A 209 3.54 -16.94 -13.93
N GLU A 210 3.02 -18.05 -14.45
CA GLU A 210 2.39 -18.08 -15.79
C GLU A 210 1.17 -17.16 -15.89
N GLU A 211 0.31 -17.15 -14.87
CA GLU A 211 -0.84 -16.23 -14.85
C GLU A 211 -0.42 -14.76 -14.80
N MET A 212 0.65 -14.43 -14.05
CA MET A 212 1.20 -13.08 -14.02
C MET A 212 1.69 -12.65 -15.41
N ILE A 213 2.47 -13.50 -16.09
CA ILE A 213 2.97 -13.21 -17.45
C ILE A 213 1.81 -13.07 -18.44
N LYS A 214 0.81 -13.94 -18.39
CA LYS A 214 -0.39 -13.84 -19.24
C LYS A 214 -1.13 -12.52 -19.05
N LYS A 215 -1.33 -12.09 -17.80
CA LYS A 215 -1.97 -10.81 -17.48
C LYS A 215 -1.13 -9.61 -17.91
N GLN A 216 0.18 -9.67 -17.76
CA GLN A 216 1.08 -8.63 -18.24
C GLN A 216 0.98 -8.47 -19.77
N ALA A 217 0.96 -9.58 -20.51
CA ALA A 217 0.77 -9.56 -21.96
C ALA A 217 -0.61 -8.99 -22.36
N GLN A 218 -1.68 -9.36 -21.65
CA GLN A 218 -3.02 -8.78 -21.88
C GLN A 218 -3.06 -7.28 -21.61
N ALA A 219 -2.46 -6.82 -20.51
CA ALA A 219 -2.40 -5.41 -20.15
C ALA A 219 -1.65 -4.56 -21.19
N ALA A 220 -0.55 -5.10 -21.73
CA ALA A 220 0.19 -4.47 -22.83
C ALA A 220 -0.66 -4.34 -24.09
N ASN A 221 -1.46 -5.37 -24.41
CA ASN A 221 -2.33 -5.38 -25.59
C ASN A 221 -3.52 -4.40 -25.49
N THR A 222 -4.08 -4.22 -24.29
CA THR A 222 -5.16 -3.24 -24.05
C THR A 222 -4.70 -1.78 -24.04
N GLY A 223 -3.38 -1.53 -23.90
CA GLY A 223 -2.79 -0.20 -23.97
C GLY A 223 -2.56 0.34 -25.40
N SER A 224 -2.83 -0.48 -26.43
CA SER A 224 -2.57 -0.13 -27.84
C SER A 224 -3.84 0.18 -28.66
N SER A 225 -4.95 0.56 -28.03
CA SER A 225 -6.17 0.97 -28.74
C SER A 225 -6.55 2.41 -28.43
N CYS A 226 -5.79 3.36 -28.98
CA CYS A 226 -6.25 4.72 -29.21
C CYS A 226 -5.66 5.28 -30.52
N GLY A 227 -6.52 5.36 -31.56
CA GLY A 227 -6.29 6.00 -32.86
C GLY A 227 -5.50 5.12 -33.85
N GLY A 228 -6.05 4.53 -34.91
CA GLY A 228 -7.22 4.89 -35.71
C GLY A 228 -6.76 5.16 -37.15
N GLY A 229 -7.16 4.28 -38.08
CA GLY A 229 -7.35 4.64 -39.49
C GLY A 229 -6.17 4.42 -40.44
N SER A 230 -6.20 3.30 -41.15
CA SER A 230 -5.43 3.04 -42.35
C SER A 230 -5.98 3.84 -43.55
N SER A 231 -5.13 4.50 -44.34
CA SER A 231 -5.32 4.60 -45.80
C SER A 231 -4.04 5.02 -46.53
N CYS A 232 -3.73 4.22 -47.54
CA CYS A 232 -2.80 4.30 -48.66
C CYS A 232 -2.38 5.68 -49.23
N GLY A 233 -1.13 5.74 -49.71
CA GLY A 233 -0.85 5.98 -51.14
C GLY A 233 -0.58 7.41 -51.63
N SER A 234 0.71 7.76 -51.66
CA SER A 234 1.48 8.40 -52.76
C SER A 234 1.04 9.69 -53.49
N SER A 235 2.03 10.61 -53.53
CA SER A 235 2.48 11.50 -54.63
C SER A 235 1.73 12.80 -55.01
N SER A 236 2.44 13.91 -54.74
CA SER A 236 2.85 15.03 -55.62
C SER A 236 1.88 15.63 -56.66
N GLY A 237 1.74 16.97 -56.64
CA GLY A 237 1.36 17.74 -57.83
C GLY A 237 0.67 19.08 -57.58
N ASP A 238 1.47 20.14 -57.59
CA ASP A 238 1.24 21.49 -58.15
C ASP A 238 0.06 22.42 -57.79
N SER A 239 0.49 23.67 -57.71
CA SER A 239 -0.20 24.95 -57.56
C SER A 239 -1.08 25.38 -58.74
N GLY A 240 -2.14 26.13 -58.43
CA GLY A 240 -2.70 27.15 -59.32
C GLY A 240 -4.21 27.37 -59.21
N GLY A 241 -4.63 28.65 -59.22
CA GLY A 241 -5.94 29.05 -59.74
C GLY A 241 -6.86 29.80 -58.78
N CYS A 242 -7.15 31.05 -59.12
CA CYS A 242 -7.95 32.03 -58.38
C CYS A 242 -9.45 32.00 -58.74
N ASP A 243 -10.20 32.76 -57.92
CA ASP A 243 -11.43 33.52 -58.21
C ASP A 243 -12.83 32.88 -58.16
N GLY A 244 -13.68 33.51 -57.33
CA GLY A 244 -14.94 34.08 -57.83
C GLY A 244 -16.26 33.59 -57.22
N GLY A 245 -16.88 34.43 -56.37
CA GLY A 245 -18.30 34.78 -56.54
C GLY A 245 -19.39 34.00 -55.77
N GLY A 246 -19.84 34.59 -54.66
CA GLY A 246 -21.25 34.96 -54.43
C GLY A 246 -22.35 33.89 -54.28
N SER A 247 -23.00 33.87 -53.11
CA SER A 247 -24.45 34.17 -52.93
C SER A 247 -25.14 33.30 -51.87
N SER A 248 -25.75 34.03 -50.93
CA SER A 248 -26.80 33.65 -49.97
C SER A 248 -27.88 32.71 -50.50
N CYS A 249 -28.24 31.69 -49.70
CA CYS A 249 -29.64 31.37 -49.42
C CYS A 249 -29.75 30.74 -48.02
N GLY A 250 -30.62 31.32 -47.18
CA GLY A 250 -30.98 30.77 -45.89
C GLY A 250 -32.01 29.66 -46.01
N SER A 251 -32.14 28.85 -44.96
CA SER A 251 -33.40 28.25 -44.56
C SER A 251 -33.33 27.82 -43.10
N SER A 252 -34.30 28.35 -42.36
CA SER A 252 -34.67 28.00 -41.01
C SER A 252 -35.42 26.67 -41.02
N CYS A 253 -35.14 25.77 -40.08
CA CYS A 253 -36.08 24.74 -39.67
C CYS A 253 -35.95 24.52 -38.15
N GLY A 254 -37.05 24.79 -37.45
CA GLY A 254 -37.22 24.56 -36.03
C GLY A 254 -37.88 23.21 -35.73
N GLY A 255 -37.97 22.93 -34.44
CA GLY A 255 -38.65 21.78 -33.81
C GLY A 255 -37.71 21.18 -32.75
N GLY A 256 -38.03 21.08 -31.45
CA GLY A 256 -39.30 21.15 -30.76
C GLY A 256 -39.45 19.92 -29.85
N CYS A 257 -39.37 20.15 -28.53
CA CYS A 257 -40.07 19.46 -27.44
C CYS A 257 -39.80 17.97 -27.12
N GLY A 258 -39.59 17.66 -25.84
CA GLY A 258 -39.76 16.30 -25.31
C GLY A 258 -39.18 16.09 -23.91
N GLY A 259 -39.77 16.71 -22.88
CA GLY A 259 -39.51 16.36 -21.48
C GLY A 259 -40.25 15.09 -21.05
N GLY A 260 -39.71 14.39 -20.05
CA GLY A 260 -40.35 13.24 -19.42
C GLY A 260 -39.73 12.94 -18.05
N CYS A 261 -40.37 13.47 -16.99
CA CYS A 261 -40.22 12.98 -15.62
C CYS A 261 -41.03 11.70 -15.45
N GLY A 262 -40.54 10.76 -14.64
CA GLY A 262 -41.27 9.55 -14.27
C GLY A 262 -40.80 9.01 -12.93
N SER A 263 -41.52 9.45 -11.90
CA SER A 263 -41.81 8.86 -10.57
C SER A 263 -40.70 8.18 -9.76
#